data_AF-A0A1W9LBW6-F1
#
_entry.id   AF-A0A1W9LBW6-F1
#
_cell.length_a   1.000
_cell.length_b   1.000
_cell.length_c   1.000
_cell.angle_alpha   90.00
_cell.angle_beta   90.00
_cell.angle_gamma   90.00
#
_symmetry.space_group_name_H-M   'P 1'
#
loop_
_entity.id
_entity.type
_entity.pdbx_description
1 polymer ?
#
loop_
_entity_poly.entity_id
_entity_poly.type
_entity_poly.pdbx_seq_one_letter_code
_entity_poly.pdbx_strand_id
1 'polypeptide(L)'
;MLLLGLAVFIASIVAAFNYILETSKTSAVYQAYDYFILLQAQQQLDRLTYRLHLASIDPKTIQPSPEEDLGLREQVGITWSRFDILTSGENGERLRLMSGLPEFKTKMIEALTQLETTPDDPKTDYYLWFTKLQQLSHEFSKFSG
;
A
#
# COMPACT_ATOMS: atom_id res chain seq x y z
N MET A 1 -1.27 -49.70 31.70
CA MET A 1 -1.01 -48.27 31.95
C MET A 1 0.04 -47.67 31.00
N LEU A 2 1.15 -48.37 30.68
CA LEU A 2 2.18 -47.90 29.74
C LEU A 2 1.67 -47.52 28.32
N LEU A 3 0.76 -48.32 27.75
CA LEU A 3 0.20 -48.06 26.41
C LEU A 3 -0.68 -46.80 26.34
N LEU A 4 -1.39 -46.48 27.43
CA LEU A 4 -2.24 -45.29 27.53
C LEU A 4 -1.39 -44.01 27.68
N GLY A 5 -0.31 -44.06 28.46
CA GLY A 5 0.63 -42.95 28.59
C GLY A 5 1.36 -42.64 27.28
N LEU A 6 1.76 -43.68 26.53
CA LEU A 6 2.38 -43.53 25.22
C LEU A 6 1.42 -42.92 24.19
N ALA A 7 0.15 -43.33 24.17
CA ALA A 7 -0.86 -42.78 23.27
C ALA A 7 -1.15 -41.29 23.53
N VAL A 8 -1.25 -40.88 24.80
CA VAL A 8 -1.43 -39.47 25.18
C VAL A 8 -0.22 -38.62 24.78
N PHE A 9 0.99 -39.16 24.94
CA PHE A 9 2.23 -38.48 24.54
C PHE A 9 2.34 -38.31 23.01
N ILE A 10 1.99 -39.33 22.22
CA ILE A 10 1.98 -39.22 20.76
C ILE A 10 0.92 -38.21 20.30
N ALA A 11 -0.27 -38.23 20.91
CA ALA A 11 -1.34 -37.29 20.57
C ALA A 11 -0.96 -35.83 20.87
N SER A 12 -0.24 -35.56 21.97
CA SER A 12 0.21 -34.20 22.30
C SER A 12 1.28 -33.68 21.33
N ILE A 13 2.19 -34.54 20.89
CA ILE A 13 3.18 -34.20 19.86
C ILE A 13 2.48 -33.85 18.54
N VAL A 14 1.54 -34.70 18.09
CA VAL A 14 0.79 -34.45 16.85
C VAL A 14 -0.01 -33.14 16.95
N ALA A 15 -0.64 -32.87 18.09
CA ALA A 15 -1.35 -31.61 18.32
C ALA A 15 -0.41 -30.39 18.26
N ALA A 16 0.78 -30.49 18.87
CA ALA A 16 1.78 -29.43 18.83
C ALA A 16 2.30 -29.17 17.40
N PHE A 17 2.58 -30.23 16.63
CA PHE A 17 2.98 -30.09 15.22
C PHE A 17 1.88 -29.47 14.37
N ASN A 18 0.62 -29.89 14.55
CA ASN A 18 -0.51 -29.29 13.84
C ASN A 18 -0.69 -27.81 14.19
N TYR A 19 -0.53 -27.44 15.46
CA TYR A 19 -0.56 -26.04 15.89
C TYR A 19 0.56 -25.20 15.25
N ILE A 20 1.79 -25.72 15.19
CA ILE A 20 2.93 -25.05 14.53
C ILE A 20 2.67 -24.90 13.02
N LEU A 21 2.13 -25.93 12.36
CA LEU A 21 1.78 -25.85 10.96
C LEU A 21 0.69 -24.80 10.70
N GLU A 22 -0.37 -24.77 11.50
CA GLU A 22 -1.47 -23.82 11.33
C GLU A 22 -1.03 -22.37 11.57
N THR A 23 -0.22 -22.14 12.61
CA THR A 23 0.37 -20.81 12.89
C THR A 23 1.33 -20.38 11.79
N SER A 24 2.12 -21.29 11.22
CA SER A 24 3.01 -20.97 10.09
C SER A 24 2.24 -20.58 8.82
N LYS A 25 1.14 -21.30 8.51
CA LYS A 25 0.25 -20.96 7.38
C LYS A 25 -0.40 -19.61 7.59
N THR A 26 -0.91 -19.36 8.79
CA THR A 26 -1.52 -18.09 9.18
C THR A 26 -0.53 -16.92 9.03
N SER A 27 0.72 -17.11 9.47
CA SER A 27 1.79 -16.11 9.30
C SER A 27 2.11 -15.85 7.83
N ALA A 28 2.22 -16.89 7.00
CA ALA A 28 2.48 -16.76 5.57
C ALA A 28 1.34 -16.04 4.82
N VAL A 29 0.09 -16.34 5.18
CA VAL A 29 -1.09 -15.66 4.63
C VAL A 29 -1.07 -14.16 4.97
N TYR A 30 -0.74 -13.81 6.21
CA TYR A 30 -0.63 -12.40 6.60
C TYR A 30 0.51 -11.68 5.87
N GLN A 31 1.67 -12.31 5.73
CA GLN A 31 2.79 -11.73 4.97
C GLN A 31 2.42 -11.49 3.50
N ALA A 32 1.78 -12.47 2.85
CA ALA A 32 1.34 -12.34 1.47
C ALA A 32 0.29 -11.23 1.30
N TYR A 33 -0.62 -11.11 2.27
CA TYR A 33 -1.62 -10.04 2.28
C TYR A 33 -0.98 -8.65 2.46
N ASP A 34 -0.09 -8.51 3.45
CA ASP A 34 0.61 -7.26 3.75
C ASP A 34 1.42 -6.81 2.52
N TYR A 35 2.13 -7.74 1.87
CA TYR A 35 2.83 -7.51 0.60
C TYR A 35 1.88 -7.05 -0.52
N PHE A 36 0.74 -7.72 -0.68
CA PHE A 36 -0.24 -7.38 -1.71
C PHE A 36 -0.80 -5.97 -1.53
N ILE A 37 -1.08 -5.55 -0.29
CA ILE A 37 -1.59 -4.22 0.03
C ILE A 37 -0.53 -3.13 -0.26
N LEU A 38 0.73 -3.38 0.09
CA LEU A 38 1.84 -2.49 -0.24
C LEU A 38 2.02 -2.37 -1.76
N LEU A 39 1.93 -3.49 -2.49
CA LEU A 39 2.01 -3.50 -3.95
C LEU A 39 0.86 -2.71 -4.60
N GLN A 40 -0.36 -2.82 -4.08
CA GLN A 40 -1.49 -2.05 -4.58
C GLN A 40 -1.28 -0.54 -4.39
N ALA A 41 -0.76 -0.12 -3.23
CA ALA A 41 -0.43 1.29 -2.98
C ALA A 41 0.66 1.79 -3.94
N GLN A 42 1.71 0.98 -4.18
CA GLN A 42 2.79 1.28 -5.12
C GLN A 42 2.24 1.46 -6.54
N GLN A 43 1.41 0.52 -7.01
CA GLN A 43 0.82 0.59 -8.34
C GLN A 43 -0.04 1.84 -8.55
N GLN A 44 -0.81 2.27 -7.54
CA GLN A 44 -1.60 3.51 -7.67
C GLN A 44 -0.70 4.73 -7.68
N LEU A 45 0.35 4.76 -6.85
CA LEU A 45 1.32 5.84 -6.84
C LEU A 45 2.05 5.96 -8.19
N ASP A 46 2.44 4.84 -8.81
CA ASP A 46 3.09 4.85 -10.12
C ASP A 46 2.16 5.32 -11.23
N ARG A 47 0.88 4.92 -11.19
CA ARG A 47 -0.15 5.43 -12.12
C ARG A 47 -0.34 6.94 -11.98
N LEU A 48 -0.46 7.43 -10.75
CA LEU A 48 -0.60 8.86 -10.48
C LEU A 48 0.66 9.63 -10.92
N THR A 49 1.85 9.09 -10.66
CA THR A 49 3.12 9.68 -11.08
C THR A 49 3.20 9.76 -12.61
N TYR A 50 2.80 8.70 -13.32
CA TYR A 50 2.70 8.72 -14.77
C TYR A 50 1.70 9.76 -15.28
N ARG A 51 0.54 9.90 -14.61
CA ARG A 51 -0.44 10.93 -14.96
C ARG A 51 0.11 12.34 -14.81
N LEU A 52 0.88 12.61 -13.77
CA LEU A 52 1.56 13.89 -13.58
C LEU A 52 2.64 14.12 -14.63
N HIS A 53 3.35 13.07 -15.05
CA HIS A 53 4.29 13.17 -16.16
C HIS A 53 3.59 13.63 -17.44
N LEU A 54 2.45 13.02 -17.79
CA LEU A 54 1.63 13.46 -18.92
C LEU A 54 1.16 14.91 -18.76
N ALA A 55 0.64 15.26 -17.58
CA ALA A 55 0.16 16.61 -17.29
C ALA A 55 1.27 17.68 -17.34
N SER A 56 2.53 17.28 -17.08
CA SER A 56 3.70 18.15 -17.20
C SER A 56 4.07 18.48 -18.65
N ILE A 57 3.63 17.64 -19.60
CA ILE A 57 3.83 17.83 -21.04
C ILE A 57 2.62 18.55 -21.64
N ASP A 58 1.41 18.08 -21.33
CA ASP A 58 0.15 18.69 -21.74
C ASP A 58 -0.84 18.72 -20.56
N PRO A 59 -1.08 19.90 -19.95
CA PRO A 59 -2.02 20.03 -18.84
C PRO A 59 -3.46 19.60 -19.15
N LYS A 60 -3.87 19.51 -20.42
CA LYS A 60 -5.22 19.04 -20.77
C LYS A 60 -5.44 17.58 -20.40
N THR A 61 -4.39 16.79 -20.25
CA THR A 61 -4.49 15.39 -19.83
C THR A 61 -4.95 15.25 -18.37
N ILE A 62 -5.09 16.32 -17.58
CA ILE A 62 -5.67 16.19 -16.23
C ILE A 62 -7.17 15.88 -16.26
N GLN A 63 -7.85 16.26 -17.34
CA GLN A 63 -9.28 16.06 -17.47
C GLN A 63 -9.58 14.60 -17.80
N PRO A 64 -10.74 14.08 -17.36
CA PRO A 64 -11.22 12.78 -17.80
C PRO A 64 -11.43 12.81 -19.32
N SER A 65 -10.95 11.78 -20.01
CA SER A 65 -11.15 11.59 -21.45
C SER A 65 -12.22 10.51 -21.65
N PRO A 66 -13.01 10.55 -22.75
CA PRO A 66 -13.86 9.42 -23.13
C PRO A 66 -13.09 8.11 -23.34
N GLU A 67 -11.79 8.20 -23.63
CA GLU A 67 -10.90 7.05 -23.88
C GLU A 67 -9.98 6.71 -22.69
N GLU A 68 -9.77 7.65 -21.75
CA GLU A 68 -9.00 7.42 -20.52
C GLU A 68 -9.90 7.57 -19.30
N ASP A 69 -10.17 6.45 -18.65
CA ASP A 69 -10.83 6.37 -17.36
C ASP A 69 -10.07 7.22 -16.31
N LEU A 70 -10.84 8.08 -15.63
CA LEU A 70 -10.51 8.87 -14.43
C LEU A 70 -9.53 10.05 -14.64
N GLY A 71 -10.00 11.25 -14.28
CA GLY A 71 -9.18 12.46 -14.24
C GLY A 71 -8.15 12.44 -13.11
N LEU A 72 -7.28 13.47 -13.09
CA LEU A 72 -6.19 13.56 -12.11
C LEU A 72 -6.72 13.58 -10.67
N ARG A 73 -7.81 14.29 -10.40
CA ARG A 73 -8.42 14.35 -9.06
C ARG A 73 -8.89 12.98 -8.60
N GLU A 74 -9.59 12.23 -9.45
CA GLU A 74 -10.05 10.89 -9.11
C GLU A 74 -8.87 9.95 -8.84
N GLN A 75 -7.80 10.04 -9.63
CA GLN A 75 -6.58 9.24 -9.40
C GLN A 75 -5.87 9.59 -8.09
N VAL A 76 -5.84 10.87 -7.70
CA VAL A 76 -5.36 11.30 -6.38
C VAL A 76 -6.20 10.66 -5.27
N GLY A 77 -7.54 10.71 -5.37
CA GLY A 77 -8.44 10.12 -4.38
C GLY A 77 -8.28 8.60 -4.25
N ILE A 78 -8.09 7.89 -5.37
CA ILE A 78 -7.81 6.43 -5.36
C ILE A 78 -6.47 6.14 -4.68
N THR A 79 -5.43 6.90 -5.02
CA THR A 79 -4.10 6.74 -4.41
C THR A 79 -4.15 7.01 -2.92
N TRP A 80 -4.83 8.09 -2.52
CA TRP A 80 -5.07 8.44 -1.12
C TRP A 80 -5.73 7.29 -0.36
N SER A 81 -6.80 6.71 -0.92
CA SER A 81 -7.51 5.59 -0.31
C SER A 81 -6.59 4.37 -0.09
N ARG A 82 -5.69 4.07 -1.03
CA ARG A 82 -4.74 2.96 -0.86
C ARG A 82 -3.74 3.21 0.27
N PHE A 83 -3.22 4.42 0.38
CA PHE A 83 -2.33 4.78 1.48
C PHE A 83 -3.04 4.85 2.82
N ASP A 84 -4.31 5.26 2.83
CA ASP A 84 -5.06 5.30 4.08
C ASP A 84 -5.32 3.90 4.65
N ILE A 85 -5.64 2.94 3.79
CA ILE A 85 -5.88 1.54 4.16
C ILE A 85 -4.63 0.88 4.79
N LEU A 86 -3.41 1.33 4.46
CA LEU A 86 -2.16 0.72 4.98
C LEU A 86 -2.11 0.63 6.51
N THR A 87 -2.75 1.54 7.24
CA THR A 87 -2.75 1.52 8.72
C THR A 87 -4.13 1.32 9.34
N SER A 88 -5.13 0.97 8.53
CA SER A 88 -6.51 0.78 8.97
C SER A 88 -6.84 -0.69 9.22
N GLY A 89 -7.69 -0.94 10.22
CA GLY A 89 -8.13 -2.28 10.60
C GLY A 89 -7.02 -3.17 11.17
N GLU A 90 -7.32 -4.46 11.30
CA GLU A 90 -6.43 -5.46 11.92
C GLU A 90 -5.12 -5.66 11.16
N ASN A 91 -5.13 -5.49 9.83
CA ASN A 91 -3.92 -5.55 8.99
C ASN A 91 -3.06 -4.28 9.17
N GLY A 92 -3.71 -3.14 9.37
CA GLY A 92 -3.05 -1.89 9.67
C GLY A 92 -2.30 -1.87 11.01
N GLU A 93 -2.72 -2.68 11.99
CA GLU A 93 -1.95 -2.88 13.23
C GLU A 93 -0.60 -3.58 12.96
N ARG A 94 -0.57 -4.58 12.07
CA ARG A 94 0.68 -5.27 11.72
C ARG A 94 1.61 -4.38 10.92
N LEU A 95 1.08 -3.70 9.90
CA LEU A 95 1.87 -2.77 9.08
C LEU A 95 2.40 -1.59 9.90
N ARG A 96 1.71 -1.14 10.95
CA ARG A 96 2.21 -0.12 11.89
C ARG A 96 3.49 -0.51 12.61
N LEU A 97 3.79 -1.80 12.73
CA LEU A 97 5.04 -2.28 13.33
C LEU A 97 6.23 -2.17 12.36
N MET A 98 5.99 -1.94 11.06
CA MET A 98 7.04 -1.72 10.09
C MET A 98 7.68 -0.35 10.33
N SER A 99 8.96 -0.35 10.69
CA SER A 99 9.70 0.87 11.01
C SER A 99 9.68 1.86 9.83
N GLY A 100 9.23 3.09 10.08
CA GLY A 100 9.21 4.17 9.09
C GLY A 100 7.96 4.21 8.20
N LEU A 101 7.13 3.17 8.17
CA LEU A 101 5.92 3.14 7.35
C LEU A 101 4.84 4.13 7.85
N PRO A 102 4.58 4.28 9.16
CA PRO A 102 3.63 5.29 9.66
C PRO A 102 4.05 6.72 9.31
N GLU A 103 5.33 7.06 9.48
CA GLU A 103 5.87 8.38 9.15
C GLU A 103 5.81 8.64 7.65
N PHE A 104 6.15 7.64 6.83
CA PHE A 104 6.02 7.72 5.38
C PHE A 104 4.55 7.93 4.96
N LYS A 105 3.62 7.17 5.55
CA LYS A 105 2.18 7.33 5.27
C LYS A 105 1.76 8.78 5.52
N THR A 106 2.11 9.36 6.66
CA THR A 106 1.76 10.76 6.97
C THR A 106 2.29 11.71 5.90
N LYS A 107 3.57 11.60 5.54
CA LYS A 107 4.19 12.39 4.47
C LYS A 107 3.48 12.24 3.12
N MET A 108 3.09 11.01 2.76
CA MET A 108 2.37 10.72 1.52
C MET A 108 0.98 11.33 1.53
N ILE A 109 0.22 11.16 2.62
CA ILE A 109 -1.13 11.71 2.76
C ILE A 109 -1.10 13.24 2.66
N GLU A 110 -0.14 13.89 3.31
CA GLU A 110 0.05 15.35 3.18
C GLU A 110 0.32 15.77 1.73
N ALA A 111 1.17 15.03 1.02
CA ALA A 111 1.46 15.30 -0.39
C ALA A 111 0.23 15.12 -1.28
N LEU A 112 -0.57 14.07 -1.05
CA LEU A 112 -1.79 13.79 -1.82
C LEU A 112 -2.89 14.82 -1.53
N THR A 113 -3.05 15.25 -0.28
CA THR A 113 -4.01 16.32 0.08
C THR A 113 -3.66 17.66 -0.56
N GLN A 114 -2.37 18.00 -0.64
CA GLN A 114 -1.91 19.18 -1.38
C GLN A 114 -2.08 19.03 -2.90
N LEU A 115 -1.91 17.81 -3.42
CA LEU A 115 -2.11 17.53 -4.84
C LEU A 115 -3.60 17.51 -5.24
N GLU A 116 -4.50 17.19 -4.32
CA GLU A 116 -5.95 17.17 -4.58
C GLU A 116 -6.49 18.57 -4.93
N THR A 117 -5.89 19.63 -4.39
CA THR A 117 -6.33 21.02 -4.58
C THR A 117 -5.70 21.72 -5.77
N THR A 118 -4.69 21.11 -6.41
CA THR A 118 -3.92 21.73 -7.51
C THR A 118 -4.54 21.66 -8.91
N PRO A 119 -5.41 20.70 -9.27
CA PRO A 119 -6.11 20.73 -10.57
C PRO A 119 -6.96 22.00 -10.80
N ASP A 120 -7.32 22.72 -9.73
CA ASP A 120 -8.09 23.96 -9.79
C ASP A 120 -7.20 25.22 -9.90
N ASP A 121 -5.88 25.09 -9.73
CA ASP A 121 -4.93 26.20 -9.84
C ASP A 121 -4.29 26.25 -11.25
N PRO A 122 -4.55 27.30 -12.06
CA PRO A 122 -3.95 27.45 -13.38
C PRO A 122 -2.43 27.65 -13.36
N LYS A 123 -1.82 27.87 -12.19
CA LYS A 123 -0.36 28.02 -12.00
C LYS A 123 0.31 26.72 -11.53
N THR A 124 -0.42 25.60 -11.47
CA THR A 124 0.13 24.33 -11.02
C THR A 124 1.31 23.89 -11.89
N ASP A 125 2.45 23.68 -11.24
CA ASP A 125 3.63 23.06 -11.84
C ASP A 125 3.53 21.53 -11.69
N TYR A 126 2.99 20.86 -12.71
CA TYR A 126 2.86 19.41 -12.73
C TYR A 126 4.21 18.68 -12.77
N TYR A 127 5.28 19.33 -13.26
CA TYR A 127 6.61 18.74 -13.26
C TYR A 127 7.20 18.69 -11.84
N LEU A 128 6.97 19.74 -11.04
CA LEU A 128 7.33 19.72 -9.62
C LEU A 128 6.60 18.59 -8.87
N TRP A 129 5.31 18.41 -9.14
CA TRP A 129 4.54 17.32 -8.53
C TRP A 129 4.99 15.93 -8.99
N PHE A 130 5.30 15.78 -10.28
CA PHE A 130 5.86 14.56 -10.83
C PHE A 130 7.16 14.17 -10.12
N THR A 131 8.12 15.10 -9.99
CA THR A 131 9.40 14.82 -9.33
C THR A 131 9.23 14.50 -7.84
N LYS A 132 8.33 15.21 -7.14
CA LYS A 132 7.99 14.93 -5.74
C LYS A 132 7.39 13.53 -5.57
N LEU A 133 6.41 13.14 -6.39
CA LEU A 133 5.81 11.80 -6.31
C LEU A 133 6.78 10.70 -6.75
N GLN A 134 7.66 10.96 -7.71
CA GLN A 134 8.71 10.01 -8.10
C GLN A 134 9.67 9.74 -6.94
N GLN A 135 10.08 10.78 -6.20
CA GLN A 135 10.89 10.61 -4.99
C GLN A 135 10.14 9.79 -3.93
N LEU A 136 8.87 10.11 -3.68
CA LEU A 136 8.05 9.36 -2.73
C LEU A 136 7.84 7.90 -3.15
N SER A 137 7.69 7.62 -4.45
CA SER A 137 7.61 6.26 -5.00
C SER A 137 8.89 5.48 -4.72
N HIS A 138 10.05 6.10 -4.94
CA HIS A 138 11.34 5.48 -4.62
C HIS A 138 11.56 5.27 -3.11
N GLU A 139 11.06 6.17 -2.27
CA GLU A 139 11.08 5.97 -0.82
C GLU A 139 10.15 4.83 -0.40
N PHE A 140 8.96 4.72 -1.01
CA PHE A 140 7.97 3.70 -0.70
C PHE A 140 8.40 2.29 -1.12
N SER A 141 9.18 2.17 -2.21
CA SER A 141 9.66 0.88 -2.71
C SER A 141 10.52 0.11 -1.71
N LYS A 142 11.02 0.78 -0.65
CA LYS A 142 11.76 0.16 0.46
C LYS A 142 10.88 -0.67 1.38
N PHE A 143 9.57 -0.48 1.35
CA PHE A 143 8.59 -1.23 2.14
C PHE A 143 7.97 -2.36 1.32
N SER A 144 7.89 -2.22 0.00
CA SER A 144 7.22 -3.15 -0.92
C SER A 144 8.16 -4.12 -1.66
N GLY A 145 9.47 -4.04 -1.43
CA GLY A 145 10.51 -4.93 -2.00
C GLY A 145 11.31 -5.65 -0.92
#